data_AF-A0A1Q9VZW5-F1
#
_entry.id   AF-A0A1Q9VZW5-F1
#
_cell.length_a   1.000
_cell.length_b   1.000
_cell.length_c   1.000
_cell.angle_alpha   90.00
_cell.angle_beta   90.00
_cell.angle_gamma   90.00
#
_symmetry.space_group_name_H-M   'P 1'
#
loop_
_entity.id
_entity.type
_entity.pdbx_description
1 polymer ?
#
loop_
_entity_poly.entity_id
_entity_poly.type
_entity_poly.pdbx_seq_one_letter_code
_entity_poly.pdbx_strand_id
1 'polypeptide(L)'
;MLVVAALVIRTRGQDRTGSLAFMVVLLVGSAGVLYVGGVALGLLQQLPVFSTNPVARLRVIVGFAAAVLAAFGLDAVLRPYGARADLTALRKPRARTTLALRAAGGLTVVLVVIYAVLSVRRQTPDPVGLGLQLREGFALAACCALLVVLAWALERRWASTVAAVGIFVLVTVPAIGLARAWWPQNDVELYYQRTATHEFLDTRLDGQRYATVGQVMLPGSSTAYAQRSLGGHAFTTPEWRELMLAADPEMMLTPTYSGISPANRDVALDSGAWTGLASATSSTRPPPVSPASRGMPTRRPPASRWPSARR
;
A
#
# COMPACT_ATOMS: atom_id res chain seq x y z
N MET A 1 16.15 0.69 -10.81
CA MET A 1 17.44 -0.01 -10.91
C MET A 1 17.35 -1.48 -10.51
N LEU A 2 16.82 -1.85 -9.34
CA LEU A 2 16.70 -3.26 -8.94
C LEU A 2 15.87 -4.11 -9.93
N VAL A 3 14.77 -3.59 -10.47
CA VAL A 3 13.99 -4.29 -11.51
C VAL A 3 14.83 -4.58 -12.77
N VAL A 4 15.67 -3.63 -13.19
CA VAL A 4 16.59 -3.82 -14.32
C VAL A 4 17.67 -4.84 -13.97
N ALA A 5 18.21 -4.79 -12.74
CA ALA A 5 19.16 -5.79 -12.26
C ALA A 5 18.55 -7.21 -12.26
N ALA A 6 17.29 -7.36 -11.85
CA ALA A 6 16.56 -8.63 -11.88
C ALA A 6 16.45 -9.20 -13.29
N LEU A 7 16.23 -8.33 -14.29
CA LEU A 7 16.10 -8.71 -15.68
C LEU A 7 17.46 -9.09 -16.28
N VAL A 8 18.49 -8.27 -16.05
CA VAL A 8 19.77 -8.33 -16.78
C VAL A 8 20.77 -9.31 -16.12
N ILE A 9 20.87 -9.31 -14.79
CA ILE A 9 21.92 -10.06 -14.07
C ILE A 9 21.47 -11.50 -13.84
N ARG A 10 22.34 -12.47 -14.16
CA ARG A 10 22.11 -13.87 -13.79
C ARG A 10 22.46 -14.10 -12.32
N THR A 11 21.57 -14.79 -11.61
CA THR A 11 21.74 -15.22 -10.22
C THR A 11 22.35 -16.63 -10.17
N ARG A 12 23.21 -16.89 -9.16
CA ARG A 12 23.64 -18.26 -8.84
C ARG A 12 22.51 -19.00 -8.10
N GLY A 13 21.88 -19.96 -8.77
CA GLY A 13 20.91 -20.90 -8.19
C GLY A 13 19.43 -20.60 -8.54
N GLN A 14 18.70 -21.69 -8.80
CA GLN A 14 17.28 -21.83 -9.17
C GLN A 14 16.80 -21.16 -10.48
N ASP A 15 16.06 -21.94 -11.27
CA ASP A 15 15.32 -21.45 -12.42
C ASP A 15 14.11 -20.62 -11.96
N ARG A 16 14.24 -19.30 -12.06
CA ARG A 16 13.19 -18.34 -11.66
C ARG A 16 12.51 -17.68 -12.85
N THR A 17 12.80 -18.17 -14.05
CA THR A 17 12.39 -17.56 -15.31
C THR A 17 10.87 -17.45 -15.42
N GLY A 18 10.13 -18.47 -14.95
CA GLY A 18 8.66 -18.46 -14.93
C GLY A 18 8.07 -17.39 -13.99
N SER A 19 8.51 -17.36 -12.73
CA SER A 19 8.04 -16.37 -11.75
C SER A 19 8.39 -14.94 -12.15
N LEU A 20 9.60 -14.73 -12.70
CA LEU A 20 10.04 -13.42 -13.17
C LEU A 20 9.20 -12.97 -14.37
N ALA A 21 9.01 -13.83 -15.37
CA ALA A 21 8.18 -13.51 -16.53
C ALA A 21 6.74 -13.20 -16.12
N PHE A 22 6.16 -14.00 -15.23
CA PHE A 22 4.83 -13.74 -14.67
C PHE A 22 4.74 -12.37 -13.99
N MET A 23 5.72 -12.02 -13.13
CA MET A 23 5.73 -10.73 -12.44
C MET A 23 5.93 -9.54 -13.38
N VAL A 24 6.73 -9.70 -14.45
CA VAL A 24 6.89 -8.67 -15.50
C VAL A 24 5.58 -8.47 -16.25
N VAL A 25 4.94 -9.56 -16.69
CA VAL A 25 3.64 -9.49 -17.39
C VAL A 25 2.58 -8.88 -16.49
N LEU A 26 2.53 -9.26 -15.21
CA LEU A 26 1.61 -8.69 -14.23
C LEU A 26 1.86 -7.19 -14.04
N LEU A 27 3.12 -6.77 -13.89
CA LEU A 27 3.47 -5.36 -13.73
C LEU A 27 3.10 -4.55 -14.97
N VAL A 28 3.53 -4.99 -16.16
CA VAL A 28 3.31 -4.27 -17.43
C VAL A 28 1.83 -4.26 -17.78
N GLY A 29 1.12 -5.38 -17.64
CA GLY A 29 -0.31 -5.48 -17.89
C GLY A 29 -1.11 -4.58 -16.96
N SER A 30 -0.85 -4.65 -15.64
CA SER A 30 -1.56 -3.85 -14.64
C SER A 30 -1.26 -2.36 -14.78
N ALA A 31 0.00 -1.98 -15.03
CA ALA A 31 0.37 -0.59 -15.27
C ALA A 31 -0.20 -0.07 -16.59
N GLY A 32 -0.22 -0.88 -17.64
CA GLY A 32 -0.84 -0.53 -18.93
C GLY A 32 -2.32 -0.21 -18.77
N VAL A 33 -3.08 -1.07 -18.11
CA VAL A 33 -4.50 -0.83 -17.80
C VAL A 33 -4.68 0.46 -16.98
N LEU A 34 -3.83 0.68 -15.98
CA LEU A 34 -3.95 1.80 -15.06
C LEU A 34 -3.62 3.16 -15.70
N TYR A 35 -2.58 3.24 -16.52
CA TYR A 35 -2.03 4.52 -17.01
C TYR A 35 -2.39 4.83 -18.46
N VAL A 36 -2.63 3.82 -19.31
CA VAL A 36 -3.05 4.06 -20.70
C VAL A 36 -4.56 4.29 -20.77
N GLY A 37 -5.34 3.64 -19.91
CA GLY A 37 -6.80 3.75 -19.91
C GLY A 37 -7.44 3.32 -21.24
N GLY A 38 -8.67 3.72 -21.49
CA GLY A 38 -9.36 3.50 -22.78
C GLY A 38 -10.09 2.16 -22.89
N VAL A 39 -10.13 1.58 -24.09
CA VAL A 39 -10.93 0.37 -24.42
C VAL A 39 -10.58 -0.81 -23.51
N ALA A 40 -9.30 -1.02 -23.21
CA ALA A 40 -8.86 -2.09 -22.33
C ALA A 40 -9.42 -1.93 -20.91
N LEU A 41 -9.43 -0.70 -20.38
CA LEU A 41 -10.01 -0.41 -19.07
C LEU A 41 -11.54 -0.54 -19.10
N GLY A 42 -12.18 -0.08 -20.18
CA GLY A 42 -13.63 -0.20 -20.37
C GLY A 42 -14.10 -1.65 -20.43
N LEU A 43 -13.36 -2.52 -21.14
CA LEU A 43 -13.62 -3.96 -21.17
C LEU A 43 -13.39 -4.61 -19.80
N LEU A 44 -12.34 -4.21 -19.08
CA LEU A 44 -12.06 -4.76 -17.76
C LEU A 44 -13.13 -4.36 -16.75
N GLN A 45 -13.63 -3.12 -16.79
CA GLN A 45 -14.67 -2.61 -15.90
C GLN A 45 -16.04 -3.27 -16.11
N GLN A 46 -16.28 -3.88 -17.28
CA GLN A 46 -17.51 -4.64 -17.55
C GLN A 46 -17.51 -6.03 -16.91
N LEU A 47 -16.35 -6.53 -16.45
CA LEU A 47 -16.28 -7.82 -15.76
C LEU A 47 -16.87 -7.70 -14.35
N PRO A 48 -17.67 -8.67 -13.89
CA PRO A 48 -18.42 -8.59 -12.63
C PRO A 48 -17.54 -8.42 -11.36
N VAL A 49 -16.25 -8.76 -11.43
CA VAL A 49 -15.29 -8.58 -10.32
C VAL A 49 -14.71 -7.17 -10.27
N PHE A 50 -14.66 -6.47 -11.41
CA PHE A 50 -14.01 -5.16 -11.55
C PHE A 50 -15.00 -4.00 -11.64
N SER A 51 -16.28 -4.27 -11.94
CA SER A 51 -17.35 -3.26 -12.01
C SER A 51 -17.59 -2.53 -10.69
N THR A 52 -17.34 -3.18 -9.56
CA THR A 52 -17.53 -2.63 -8.20
C THR A 52 -16.21 -2.25 -7.52
N ASN A 53 -15.08 -2.40 -8.20
CA ASN A 53 -13.76 -2.30 -7.59
C ASN A 53 -13.02 -1.04 -8.07
N PRO A 54 -12.69 -0.08 -7.19
CA PRO A 54 -12.05 1.16 -7.62
C PRO A 54 -10.70 0.86 -8.29
N VAL A 55 -10.48 1.43 -9.47
CA VAL A 55 -9.26 1.31 -10.30
C VAL A 55 -7.99 1.62 -9.48
N ALA A 56 -8.10 2.45 -8.44
CA ALA A 56 -7.03 2.72 -7.50
C ALA A 56 -6.45 1.45 -6.84
N ARG A 57 -7.21 0.36 -6.66
CA ARG A 57 -6.67 -0.90 -6.13
C ARG A 57 -5.67 -1.57 -7.06
N LEU A 58 -5.72 -1.33 -8.37
CA LEU A 58 -4.68 -1.81 -9.31
C LEU A 58 -3.31 -1.21 -9.00
N ARG A 59 -3.25 -0.01 -8.38
CA ARG A 59 -1.98 0.57 -7.92
C ARG A 59 -1.27 -0.33 -6.91
N VAL A 60 -2.01 -1.06 -6.08
CA VAL A 60 -1.46 -2.00 -5.10
C VAL A 60 -0.83 -3.20 -5.82
N ILE A 61 -1.48 -3.72 -6.86
CA ILE A 61 -0.94 -4.83 -7.67
C ILE A 61 0.36 -4.40 -8.38
N VAL A 62 0.37 -3.20 -8.98
CA VAL A 62 1.57 -2.61 -9.59
C VAL A 62 2.69 -2.48 -8.56
N GLY A 63 2.41 -1.91 -7.38
CA GLY A 63 3.38 -1.76 -6.30
C GLY A 63 3.93 -3.10 -5.79
N PHE A 64 3.06 -4.09 -5.62
CA PHE A 64 3.44 -5.44 -5.21
C PHE A 64 4.34 -6.13 -6.24
N ALA A 65 3.92 -6.15 -7.52
CA ALA A 65 4.72 -6.76 -8.59
C ALA A 65 6.09 -6.07 -8.72
N ALA A 66 6.14 -4.73 -8.62
CA ALA A 66 7.38 -3.98 -8.61
C ALA A 66 8.28 -4.33 -7.41
N ALA A 67 7.70 -4.49 -6.20
CA ALA A 67 8.43 -4.89 -5.00
C ALA A 67 9.03 -6.30 -5.13
N VAL A 68 8.26 -7.26 -5.66
CA VAL A 68 8.74 -8.63 -5.92
C VAL A 68 9.89 -8.63 -6.94
N LEU A 69 9.76 -7.87 -8.03
CA LEU A 69 10.84 -7.72 -9.02
C LEU A 69 12.07 -7.03 -8.43
N ALA A 70 11.89 -6.05 -7.54
CA ALA A 70 12.99 -5.42 -6.83
C ALA A 70 13.70 -6.41 -5.89
N ALA A 71 12.96 -7.29 -5.21
CA ALA A 71 13.53 -8.36 -4.38
C ALA A 71 14.35 -9.36 -5.21
N PHE A 72 13.85 -9.77 -6.38
CA PHE A 72 14.65 -10.58 -7.31
C PHE A 72 15.91 -9.87 -7.77
N GLY A 73 15.84 -8.56 -8.02
CA GLY A 73 16.99 -7.73 -8.34
C GLY A 73 18.01 -7.65 -7.22
N LEU A 74 17.55 -7.55 -5.97
CA LEU A 74 18.41 -7.55 -4.80
C LEU A 74 19.11 -8.89 -4.62
N ASP A 75 18.42 -10.01 -4.84
CA ASP A 75 19.06 -11.33 -4.83
C ASP A 75 20.11 -11.47 -5.95
N ALA A 76 19.86 -10.86 -7.12
CA ALA A 76 20.84 -10.80 -8.21
C ALA A 76 22.10 -10.00 -7.85
N VAL A 77 21.96 -8.95 -7.04
CA VAL A 77 23.11 -8.18 -6.51
C VAL A 77 23.85 -8.95 -5.42
N LEU A 78 23.14 -9.68 -4.57
CA LEU A 78 23.71 -10.46 -3.46
C LEU A 78 24.44 -11.72 -3.94
N ARG A 79 23.96 -12.35 -5.02
CA ARG A 79 24.47 -13.63 -5.54
C ARG A 79 24.74 -13.56 -7.04
N PRO A 80 25.61 -12.65 -7.51
CA PRO A 80 25.88 -12.49 -8.93
C PRO A 80 26.59 -13.73 -9.48
N TYR A 81 26.23 -14.13 -10.70
CA TYR A 81 26.93 -15.19 -11.44
C TYR A 81 28.38 -14.79 -11.78
N GLY A 82 28.59 -13.49 -11.95
CA GLY A 82 29.89 -12.84 -12.18
C GLY A 82 30.08 -12.40 -13.64
N ALA A 83 30.70 -11.24 -13.83
CA ALA A 83 30.89 -10.64 -15.15
C ALA A 83 31.68 -11.54 -16.11
N ARG A 84 32.71 -12.24 -15.61
CA ARG A 84 33.53 -13.13 -16.44
C ARG A 84 32.73 -14.34 -16.93
N ALA A 85 31.90 -14.91 -16.06
CA ALA A 85 31.07 -16.05 -16.39
C ALA A 85 29.96 -15.69 -17.40
N ASP A 86 29.35 -14.51 -17.26
CA ASP A 86 28.37 -14.02 -18.24
C ASP A 86 29.00 -13.74 -19.62
N LEU A 87 30.21 -13.15 -19.65
CA LEU A 87 30.97 -12.92 -20.88
C LEU A 87 31.38 -14.22 -21.59
N THR A 88 31.73 -15.26 -20.84
CA THR A 88 32.01 -16.59 -21.45
C THR A 88 30.74 -17.27 -21.95
N ALA A 89 29.62 -17.12 -21.23
CA ALA A 89 28.32 -17.66 -21.65
C ALA A 89 27.81 -17.04 -22.96
N LEU A 90 28.18 -15.79 -23.25
CA LEU A 90 27.94 -15.16 -24.55
C LEU A 90 28.53 -15.91 -25.73
N ARG A 91 29.42 -16.90 -25.55
CA ARG A 91 29.88 -17.73 -26.68
C ARG A 91 28.81 -18.69 -27.21
N LYS A 92 27.78 -19.01 -26.41
CA LYS A 92 26.70 -19.93 -26.80
C LYS A 92 25.52 -19.16 -27.42
N PRO A 93 24.97 -19.59 -28.58
CA PRO A 93 23.91 -18.85 -29.28
C PRO A 93 22.62 -18.72 -28.46
N ARG A 94 22.18 -19.79 -27.77
CA ARG A 94 21.02 -19.74 -26.86
C ARG A 94 21.21 -18.78 -25.68
N ALA A 95 22.42 -18.69 -25.15
CA ALA A 95 22.70 -17.78 -24.06
C ALA A 95 22.72 -16.31 -24.51
N ARG A 96 23.15 -16.04 -25.76
CA ARG A 96 23.07 -14.71 -26.40
C ARG A 96 21.62 -14.27 -26.55
N THR A 97 20.75 -15.11 -27.10
CA THR A 97 19.34 -14.74 -27.31
C THR A 97 18.62 -14.47 -25.99
N THR A 98 18.84 -15.29 -24.97
CA THR A 98 18.27 -15.03 -23.63
C THR A 98 18.80 -13.74 -23.02
N LEU A 99 20.10 -13.43 -23.15
CA LEU A 99 20.64 -12.17 -22.65
C LEU A 99 20.11 -10.97 -23.44
N ALA A 100 20.00 -11.09 -24.75
CA ALA A 100 19.45 -10.03 -25.60
C ALA A 100 17.99 -9.72 -25.22
N LEU A 101 17.16 -10.74 -25.00
CA LEU A 101 15.77 -10.56 -24.53
C LEU A 101 15.72 -9.90 -23.15
N ARG A 102 16.59 -10.30 -22.23
CA ARG A 102 16.71 -9.71 -20.89
C ARG A 102 17.17 -8.25 -20.92
N ALA A 103 18.19 -7.96 -21.73
CA ALA A 103 18.70 -6.62 -21.97
C ALA A 103 17.65 -5.73 -22.64
N ALA A 104 16.91 -6.26 -23.63
CA ALA A 104 15.78 -5.58 -24.24
C ALA A 104 14.71 -5.25 -23.20
N GLY A 105 14.32 -6.20 -22.34
CA GLY A 105 13.38 -5.94 -21.25
C GLY A 105 13.88 -4.88 -20.26
N GLY A 106 15.16 -4.94 -19.86
CA GLY A 106 15.77 -3.91 -19.03
C GLY A 106 15.78 -2.52 -19.69
N LEU A 107 16.11 -2.46 -20.99
CA LEU A 107 16.08 -1.24 -21.78
C LEU A 107 14.66 -0.67 -21.90
N THR A 108 13.66 -1.52 -22.14
CA THR A 108 12.25 -1.10 -22.18
C THR A 108 11.83 -0.44 -20.87
N VAL A 109 12.20 -1.02 -19.72
CA VAL A 109 11.92 -0.40 -18.40
C VAL A 109 12.56 0.98 -18.30
N VAL A 110 13.82 1.14 -18.72
CA VAL A 110 14.50 2.44 -18.71
C VAL A 110 13.80 3.45 -19.61
N LEU A 111 13.44 3.06 -20.84
CA LEU A 111 12.75 3.92 -21.80
C LEU A 111 11.38 4.36 -21.29
N VAL A 112 10.62 3.46 -20.65
CA VAL A 112 9.31 3.78 -20.04
C VAL A 112 9.48 4.81 -18.92
N VAL A 113 10.49 4.65 -18.06
CA VAL A 113 10.78 5.62 -16.99
C VAL A 113 11.18 6.98 -17.57
N ILE A 114 12.02 7.00 -18.61
CA ILE A 114 12.41 8.25 -19.30
C ILE A 114 11.18 8.92 -19.92
N TYR A 115 10.33 8.16 -20.60
CA TYR A 115 9.10 8.68 -21.18
C TYR A 115 8.18 9.27 -20.12
N ALA A 116 7.98 8.59 -18.99
CA ALA A 116 7.17 9.08 -17.87
C ALA A 116 7.74 10.37 -17.25
N VAL A 117 9.07 10.46 -17.10
CA VAL A 117 9.74 11.68 -16.63
C VAL A 117 9.53 12.84 -17.60
N LEU A 118 9.69 12.58 -18.91
CA LEU A 118 9.51 13.60 -19.94
C LEU A 118 8.04 14.03 -20.09
N SER A 119 7.08 13.12 -19.89
CA SER A 119 5.66 13.45 -19.95
C SER A 119 5.25 14.36 -18.78
N VAL A 120 5.71 14.06 -17.55
CA VAL A 120 5.51 14.92 -16.38
C VAL A 120 6.16 16.29 -16.58
N ARG A 121 7.37 16.34 -17.14
CA ARG A 121 8.07 17.59 -17.42
C ARG A 121 7.30 18.52 -18.34
N ARG A 122 6.59 17.97 -19.33
CA ARG A 122 5.78 18.78 -20.27
C ARG A 122 4.54 19.39 -19.63
N GLN A 123 4.05 18.81 -18.53
CA GLN A 123 2.79 19.21 -17.87
C GLN A 123 3.02 20.09 -16.64
N THR A 124 4.27 20.25 -16.19
CA THR A 124 4.59 20.93 -14.93
C THR A 124 4.85 22.44 -15.16
N PRO A 125 4.12 23.34 -14.47
CA PRO A 125 4.32 24.80 -14.60
C PRO A 125 5.63 25.33 -13.99
N ASP A 126 6.25 24.60 -13.05
CA ASP A 126 7.51 24.97 -12.40
C ASP A 126 8.69 24.14 -12.96
N PRO A 127 9.42 24.65 -13.96
CA PRO A 127 10.53 23.94 -14.58
C PRO A 127 11.79 23.87 -13.70
N VAL A 128 11.95 24.78 -12.73
CA VAL A 128 13.17 24.89 -11.91
C VAL A 128 13.14 23.88 -10.78
N GLY A 129 12.03 23.82 -10.02
CA GLY A 129 11.85 22.83 -8.95
C GLY A 129 11.91 21.40 -9.48
N LEU A 130 11.27 21.14 -10.63
CA LEU A 130 11.33 19.85 -11.29
C LEU A 130 12.75 19.50 -11.74
N GLY A 131 13.52 20.45 -12.27
CA GLY A 131 14.91 20.21 -12.70
C GLY A 131 15.81 19.73 -11.57
N LEU A 132 15.68 20.31 -10.38
CA LEU A 132 16.40 19.88 -9.17
C LEU A 132 15.99 18.47 -8.74
N GLN A 133 14.69 18.19 -8.66
CA GLN A 133 14.18 16.86 -8.29
C GLN A 133 14.62 15.76 -9.27
N LEU A 134 14.60 16.07 -10.57
CA LEU A 134 15.09 15.14 -11.59
C LEU A 134 16.58 14.88 -11.42
N ARG A 135 17.39 15.92 -11.18
CA ARG A 135 18.83 15.77 -10.96
C ARG A 135 19.13 14.89 -9.76
N GLU A 136 18.44 15.08 -8.64
CA GLU A 136 18.58 14.24 -7.45
C GLU A 136 18.17 12.80 -7.73
N GLY A 137 17.03 12.59 -8.39
CA GLY A 137 16.57 11.27 -8.80
C GLY A 137 17.55 10.55 -9.73
N PHE A 138 18.11 11.25 -10.71
CA PHE A 138 19.13 10.73 -11.62
C PHE A 138 20.43 10.39 -10.88
N ALA A 139 20.88 11.25 -9.96
CA ALA A 139 22.07 10.99 -9.15
C ALA A 139 21.90 9.73 -8.29
N LEU A 140 20.77 9.58 -7.59
CA LEU A 140 20.44 8.39 -6.80
C LEU A 140 20.39 7.13 -7.68
N ALA A 141 19.76 7.22 -8.85
CA ALA A 141 19.67 6.12 -9.79
C ALA A 141 21.06 5.72 -10.32
N ALA A 142 21.93 6.68 -10.62
CA ALA A 142 23.31 6.45 -11.05
C ALA A 142 24.15 5.80 -9.95
N CYS A 143 24.04 6.27 -8.69
CA CYS A 143 24.70 5.65 -7.54
C CYS A 143 24.25 4.19 -7.35
N CYS A 144 22.94 3.92 -7.45
CA CYS A 144 22.43 2.56 -7.38
C CYS A 144 22.98 1.69 -8.52
N ALA A 145 22.99 2.20 -9.75
CA ALA A 145 23.54 1.48 -10.90
C ALA A 145 25.03 1.17 -10.72
N LEU A 146 25.81 2.11 -10.21
CA LEU A 146 27.23 1.91 -9.90
C LEU A 146 27.43 0.79 -8.87
N LEU A 147 26.65 0.78 -7.77
CA LEU A 147 26.72 -0.29 -6.77
C LEU A 147 26.37 -1.67 -7.35
N VAL A 148 25.36 -1.73 -8.22
CA VAL A 148 24.99 -2.97 -8.93
C VAL A 148 26.15 -3.45 -9.82
N VAL A 149 26.76 -2.55 -10.59
CA VAL A 149 27.90 -2.87 -11.47
C VAL A 149 29.11 -3.32 -10.66
N LEU A 150 29.42 -2.65 -9.54
CA LEU A 150 30.54 -3.02 -8.65
C LEU A 150 30.33 -4.40 -8.04
N ALA A 151 29.12 -4.70 -7.55
CA ALA A 151 28.79 -6.03 -7.03
C ALA A 151 28.96 -7.12 -8.09
N TRP A 152 28.50 -6.84 -9.32
CA TRP A 152 28.60 -7.76 -10.45
C TRP A 152 30.04 -7.96 -10.96
N ALA A 153 30.85 -6.90 -10.97
CA ALA A 153 32.23 -6.91 -11.49
C ALA A 153 33.25 -7.46 -10.49
N LEU A 154 33.11 -7.16 -9.20
CA LEU A 154 34.07 -7.59 -8.18
C LEU A 154 33.89 -9.06 -7.78
N GLU A 155 32.68 -9.60 -7.92
CA GLU A 155 32.34 -11.00 -7.60
C GLU A 155 32.65 -11.42 -6.15
N ARG A 156 32.88 -10.44 -5.24
CA ARG A 156 33.18 -10.68 -3.82
C ARG A 156 31.93 -10.58 -2.96
N ARG A 157 31.70 -11.57 -2.08
CA ARG A 157 30.53 -11.60 -1.17
C ARG A 157 30.36 -10.32 -0.36
N TRP A 158 31.43 -9.80 0.22
CA TRP A 158 31.37 -8.56 1.01
C TRP A 158 30.99 -7.35 0.15
N ALA A 159 31.49 -7.27 -1.10
CA ALA A 159 31.16 -6.17 -2.01
C ALA A 159 29.68 -6.23 -2.42
N SER A 160 29.15 -7.43 -2.70
CA SER A 160 27.72 -7.65 -2.93
C SER A 160 26.86 -7.26 -1.72
N THR A 161 27.26 -7.63 -0.50
CA THR A 161 26.54 -7.24 0.72
C THR A 161 26.56 -5.72 0.93
N VAL A 162 27.72 -5.08 0.79
CA VAL A 162 27.86 -3.62 0.91
C VAL A 162 27.02 -2.91 -0.15
N ALA A 163 27.03 -3.39 -1.39
CA ALA A 163 26.19 -2.84 -2.46
C ALA A 163 24.70 -3.01 -2.17
N ALA A 164 24.27 -4.17 -1.70
CA ALA A 164 22.88 -4.43 -1.34
C ALA A 164 22.39 -3.52 -0.20
N VAL A 165 23.18 -3.39 0.87
CA VAL A 165 22.89 -2.49 1.99
C VAL A 165 22.89 -1.04 1.52
N GLY A 166 23.88 -0.65 0.71
CA GLY A 166 23.98 0.70 0.15
C GLY A 166 22.77 1.06 -0.70
N ILE A 167 22.33 0.18 -1.60
CA ILE A 167 21.12 0.37 -2.42
C ILE A 167 19.88 0.48 -1.53
N PHE A 168 19.74 -0.38 -0.52
CA PHE A 168 18.62 -0.31 0.42
C PHE A 168 18.55 1.06 1.10
N VAL A 169 19.67 1.54 1.66
CA VAL A 169 19.73 2.86 2.30
C VAL A 169 19.46 4.00 1.31
N LEU A 170 20.08 3.96 0.12
CA LEU A 170 19.91 4.96 -0.95
C LEU A 170 18.47 5.08 -1.44
N VAL A 171 17.67 4.02 -1.37
CA VAL A 171 16.25 4.04 -1.76
C VAL A 171 15.36 4.39 -0.57
N THR A 172 15.61 3.79 0.59
CA THR A 172 14.73 3.93 1.77
C THR A 172 14.82 5.31 2.39
N VAL A 173 16.00 5.94 2.47
CA VAL A 173 16.15 7.26 3.09
C VAL A 173 15.36 8.35 2.32
N PRO A 174 15.52 8.49 0.99
CA PRO A 174 14.70 9.42 0.22
C PRO A 174 13.21 9.06 0.24
N ALA A 175 12.86 7.77 0.23
CA ALA A 175 11.47 7.34 0.31
C ALA A 175 10.82 7.72 1.64
N ILE A 176 11.53 7.62 2.77
CA ILE A 176 11.06 8.10 4.07
C ILE A 176 10.90 9.62 4.05
N GLY A 177 11.85 10.35 3.45
CA GLY A 177 11.75 11.80 3.29
C GLY A 177 10.49 12.20 2.51
N LEU A 178 10.24 11.54 1.38
CA LEU A 178 9.05 11.75 0.57
C LEU A 178 7.78 11.39 1.35
N ALA A 179 7.77 10.25 2.04
CA ALA A 179 6.63 9.80 2.84
C ALA A 179 6.31 10.79 3.95
N ARG A 180 7.32 11.37 4.63
CA ARG A 180 7.11 12.41 5.64
C ARG A 180 6.57 13.71 5.05
N ALA A 181 6.98 14.06 3.83
CA ALA A 181 6.48 15.26 3.17
C ALA A 181 5.04 15.09 2.64
N TRP A 182 4.69 13.88 2.17
CA TRP A 182 3.38 13.59 1.58
C TRP A 182 2.33 13.14 2.59
N TRP A 183 2.74 12.42 3.62
CA TRP A 183 1.80 11.93 4.62
C TRP A 183 1.55 12.99 5.70
N PRO A 184 0.28 13.26 6.00
CA PRO A 184 -0.11 13.98 7.19
C PRO A 184 0.61 13.45 8.43
N GLN A 185 1.53 14.24 8.98
CA GLN A 185 2.12 13.98 10.30
C GLN A 185 1.47 14.83 11.40
N ASN A 186 0.49 15.68 11.04
CA ASN A 186 -0.18 16.52 12.01
C ASN A 186 -1.09 15.67 12.92
N ASP A 187 -1.34 16.19 14.12
CA ASP A 187 -2.21 15.54 15.09
C ASP A 187 -3.57 15.19 14.46
N VAL A 188 -4.08 14.02 14.83
CA VAL A 188 -5.36 13.48 14.33
C VAL A 188 -6.49 14.50 14.50
N GLU A 189 -6.42 15.30 15.58
CA GLU A 189 -7.38 16.36 15.92
C GLU A 189 -7.45 17.49 14.87
N LEU A 190 -6.39 17.72 14.08
CA LEU A 190 -6.40 18.73 13.02
C LEU A 190 -7.19 18.27 11.78
N TYR A 191 -7.26 16.96 11.54
CA TYR A 191 -7.98 16.36 10.41
C TYR A 191 -9.38 15.89 10.80
N TYR A 192 -9.50 15.31 11.98
CA TYR A 192 -10.75 14.82 12.57
C TYR A 192 -11.15 15.78 13.70
N GLN A 193 -11.55 16.98 13.31
CA GLN A 193 -11.97 17.99 14.28
C GLN A 193 -13.21 17.53 15.02
N ARG A 194 -13.14 17.62 16.35
CA ARG A 194 -14.33 17.47 17.19
C ARG A 194 -15.27 18.64 16.98
N THR A 195 -16.55 18.32 16.94
CA THR A 195 -17.65 19.28 16.76
C THR A 195 -18.69 19.03 17.84
N ALA A 196 -19.64 19.95 18.02
CA ALA A 196 -20.74 19.80 18.97
C ALA A 196 -21.52 18.47 18.79
N THR A 197 -21.60 17.96 17.56
CA THR A 197 -22.21 16.64 17.28
C THR A 197 -21.44 15.51 17.95
N HIS A 198 -20.12 15.55 17.94
CA HIS A 198 -19.29 14.51 18.57
C HIS A 198 -19.48 14.54 20.09
N GLU A 199 -19.47 15.72 20.70
CA GLU A 199 -19.70 15.88 22.15
C GLU A 199 -21.11 15.44 22.56
N PHE A 200 -22.11 15.75 21.73
CA PHE A 200 -23.48 15.28 21.92
C PHE A 200 -23.54 13.75 21.88
N LEU A 201 -22.88 13.11 20.92
CA LEU A 201 -22.83 11.66 20.81
C LEU A 201 -22.10 11.02 21.99
N ASP A 202 -20.96 11.56 22.41
CA ASP A 202 -20.18 11.04 23.56
C ASP A 202 -20.99 11.05 24.86
N THR A 203 -21.81 12.08 25.07
CA THR A 203 -22.63 12.25 26.28
C THR A 203 -23.96 11.50 26.25
N ARG A 204 -24.42 11.05 25.08
CA ARG A 204 -25.76 10.47 24.90
C ARG A 204 -25.77 9.03 24.38
N LEU A 205 -24.65 8.53 23.86
CA LEU A 205 -24.59 7.18 23.31
C LEU A 205 -24.63 6.10 24.39
N ASP A 206 -24.12 6.35 25.60
CA ASP A 206 -24.07 5.33 26.68
C ASP A 206 -23.55 3.95 26.19
N GLY A 207 -22.54 3.96 25.30
CA GLY A 207 -21.96 2.74 24.71
C GLY A 207 -22.75 2.09 23.56
N GLN A 208 -23.91 2.65 23.21
CA GLN A 208 -24.72 2.28 22.05
C GLN A 208 -24.07 2.73 20.74
N ARG A 209 -24.71 2.35 19.62
CA ARG A 209 -24.26 2.72 18.28
C ARG A 209 -25.12 3.86 17.74
N TYR A 210 -24.50 4.82 17.07
CA TYR A 210 -25.23 5.84 16.30
C TYR A 210 -25.35 5.42 14.83
N ALA A 211 -26.37 5.96 14.17
CA ALA A 211 -26.53 5.83 12.72
C ALA A 211 -26.37 7.22 12.08
N THR A 212 -25.71 7.26 10.93
CA THR A 212 -25.58 8.50 10.15
C THR A 212 -26.49 8.46 8.94
N VAL A 213 -27.10 9.60 8.65
CA VAL A 213 -27.84 9.80 7.41
C VAL A 213 -26.87 10.32 6.35
N GLY A 214 -26.81 9.66 5.20
CA GLY A 214 -25.93 10.05 4.09
C GLY A 214 -24.43 9.97 4.43
N GLN A 215 -23.70 11.08 4.25
CA GLN A 215 -22.24 11.20 4.48
C GLN A 215 -21.91 12.24 5.56
N VAL A 216 -22.85 12.54 6.47
CA VAL A 216 -22.65 13.51 7.57
C VAL A 216 -21.46 13.11 8.45
N MET A 217 -21.23 11.81 8.61
CA MET A 217 -19.93 11.27 9.03
C MET A 217 -19.35 10.45 7.90
N LEU A 218 -18.08 10.69 7.60
CA LEU A 218 -17.36 9.87 6.64
C LEU A 218 -17.24 8.43 7.18
N PRO A 219 -17.51 7.40 6.37
CA PRO A 219 -17.39 6.01 6.82
C PRO A 219 -16.02 5.71 7.41
N GLY A 220 -16.01 5.15 8.62
CA GLY A 220 -14.79 4.81 9.36
C GLY A 220 -14.18 5.95 10.19
N SER A 221 -14.62 7.21 10.02
CA SER A 221 -14.13 8.33 10.86
C SER A 221 -14.51 8.19 12.33
N SER A 222 -15.57 7.43 12.63
CA SER A 222 -16.05 7.15 13.99
C SER A 222 -14.96 6.56 14.90
N THR A 223 -13.97 5.85 14.32
CA THR A 223 -12.81 5.32 15.05
C THR A 223 -11.91 6.41 15.63
N ALA A 224 -11.76 7.55 14.94
CA ALA A 224 -10.99 8.70 15.43
C ALA A 224 -11.62 9.33 16.69
N TYR A 225 -12.95 9.19 16.83
CA TYR A 225 -13.71 9.72 17.97
C TYR A 225 -14.04 8.63 19.01
N ALA A 226 -13.60 7.38 18.80
CA ALA A 226 -13.98 6.23 19.62
C ALA A 226 -15.52 6.00 19.71
N GLN A 227 -16.27 6.45 18.70
CA GLN A 227 -17.72 6.30 18.63
C GLN A 227 -18.09 5.08 17.79
N ARG A 228 -19.10 4.34 18.25
CA ARG A 228 -19.56 3.12 17.55
C ARG A 228 -20.60 3.52 16.51
N SER A 229 -20.26 3.49 15.24
CA SER A 229 -21.23 3.63 14.16
C SER A 229 -21.87 2.28 13.86
N LEU A 230 -23.15 2.28 13.51
CA LEU A 230 -23.89 1.09 13.08
C LEU A 230 -23.95 0.95 11.56
N GLY A 231 -23.70 2.04 10.81
CA GLY A 231 -23.35 1.99 9.39
C GLY A 231 -21.84 1.86 9.18
N GLY A 232 -21.42 1.33 8.03
CA GLY A 232 -19.99 1.17 7.72
C GLY A 232 -19.70 0.04 6.74
N HIS A 233 -18.42 -0.09 6.37
CA HIS A 233 -17.91 -1.26 5.66
C HIS A 233 -17.66 -2.40 6.64
N ALA A 234 -18.71 -3.15 6.97
CA ALA A 234 -18.61 -4.36 7.77
C ALA A 234 -19.01 -5.56 6.92
N PHE A 235 -18.30 -6.67 7.07
CA PHE A 235 -18.76 -7.94 6.52
C PHE A 235 -19.97 -8.39 7.35
N THR A 236 -21.13 -8.34 6.73
CA THR A 236 -22.37 -8.91 7.27
C THR A 236 -22.50 -10.35 6.79
N THR A 237 -22.99 -11.24 7.65
CA THR A 237 -23.30 -12.60 7.19
C THR A 237 -24.49 -12.56 6.23
N PRO A 238 -24.65 -13.55 5.33
CA PRO A 238 -25.79 -13.60 4.41
C PRO A 238 -27.15 -13.46 5.11
N GLU A 239 -27.32 -14.15 6.24
CA GLU A 239 -28.54 -14.13 7.05
C GLU A 239 -28.79 -12.74 7.63
N TRP A 240 -27.72 -12.08 8.07
CA TRP A 240 -27.81 -10.72 8.59
C TRP A 240 -28.18 -9.72 7.49
N ARG A 241 -27.61 -9.90 6.29
CA ARG A 241 -27.94 -9.09 5.12
C ARG A 241 -29.41 -9.27 4.70
N GLU A 242 -29.92 -10.49 4.72
CA GLU A 242 -31.32 -10.78 4.38
C GLU A 242 -32.27 -10.08 5.35
N LEU A 243 -31.98 -10.11 6.66
CA LEU A 243 -32.77 -9.40 7.66
C LEU A 243 -32.74 -7.89 7.45
N MET A 244 -31.56 -7.33 7.13
CA MET A 244 -31.41 -5.92 6.79
C MET A 244 -32.24 -5.53 5.56
N LEU A 245 -32.18 -6.31 4.49
CA LEU A 245 -32.94 -6.06 3.25
C LEU A 245 -34.45 -6.29 3.40
N ALA A 246 -34.86 -7.18 4.30
CA ALA A 246 -36.27 -7.37 4.64
C ALA A 246 -36.86 -6.17 5.40
N ALA A 247 -36.03 -5.48 6.20
CA ALA A 247 -36.42 -4.28 6.92
C ALA A 247 -36.40 -3.03 6.03
N ASP A 248 -35.35 -2.86 5.21
CA ASP A 248 -35.22 -1.77 4.24
C ASP A 248 -34.50 -2.29 2.97
N PRO A 249 -35.19 -2.39 1.82
CA PRO A 249 -34.60 -2.84 0.57
C PRO A 249 -33.40 -2.01 0.09
N GLU A 250 -33.27 -0.75 0.52
CA GLU A 250 -32.16 0.15 0.15
C GLU A 250 -31.01 0.18 1.16
N MET A 251 -31.08 -0.64 2.23
CA MET A 251 -30.12 -0.59 3.34
C MET A 251 -28.68 -0.94 2.93
N MET A 252 -28.50 -1.67 1.82
CA MET A 252 -27.21 -2.07 1.28
C MET A 252 -26.82 -1.17 0.11
N LEU A 253 -26.05 -0.13 0.40
CA LEU A 253 -25.46 0.77 -0.60
C LEU A 253 -24.46 0.06 -1.51
N THR A 254 -23.73 -0.93 -0.97
CA THR A 254 -22.93 -1.90 -1.74
C THR A 254 -23.03 -3.27 -1.05
N PRO A 255 -22.55 -4.37 -1.66
CA PRO A 255 -22.58 -5.69 -1.02
C PRO A 255 -21.93 -5.78 0.37
N THR A 256 -21.08 -4.83 0.73
CA THR A 256 -20.37 -4.78 2.03
C THR A 256 -20.55 -3.45 2.75
N TYR A 257 -21.50 -2.62 2.30
CA TYR A 257 -21.70 -1.28 2.86
C TYR A 257 -23.17 -1.07 3.18
N SER A 258 -23.48 -1.00 4.47
CA SER A 258 -24.82 -0.72 4.96
C SER A 258 -24.92 0.69 5.55
N GLY A 259 -26.03 1.37 5.29
CA GLY A 259 -26.28 2.71 5.81
C GLY A 259 -27.75 3.10 5.74
N ILE A 260 -28.09 4.26 6.29
CA ILE A 260 -29.43 4.85 6.21
C ILE A 260 -29.43 5.87 5.07
N SER A 261 -30.26 5.62 4.06
CA SER A 261 -30.55 6.58 3.00
C SER A 261 -31.44 7.71 3.54
N PRO A 262 -31.21 8.97 3.15
CA PRO A 262 -32.14 10.06 3.46
C PRO A 262 -33.58 9.77 2.99
N ALA A 263 -33.74 9.03 1.88
CA ALA A 263 -35.03 8.73 1.28
C ALA A 263 -35.88 7.76 2.11
N ASN A 264 -35.24 6.83 2.83
CA ASN A 264 -35.91 5.76 3.58
C ASN A 264 -35.73 5.88 5.10
N ARG A 265 -35.30 7.05 5.59
CA ARG A 265 -34.96 7.25 7.01
C ARG A 265 -36.09 6.86 7.96
N ASP A 266 -37.30 7.31 7.66
CA ASP A 266 -38.42 7.14 8.59
C ASP A 266 -38.91 5.69 8.62
N VAL A 267 -38.96 5.02 7.46
CA VAL A 267 -39.22 3.56 7.36
C VAL A 267 -38.17 2.75 8.10
N ALA A 268 -36.90 3.11 7.93
CA ALA A 268 -35.79 2.48 8.63
C ALA A 268 -35.97 2.62 10.14
N LEU A 269 -36.21 3.82 10.67
CA LEU A 269 -36.39 4.05 12.11
C LEU A 269 -37.60 3.31 12.71
N ASP A 270 -38.69 3.17 11.95
CA ASP A 270 -39.92 2.51 12.41
C ASP A 270 -39.87 0.98 12.33
N SER A 271 -39.00 0.41 11.49
CA SER A 271 -38.92 -1.04 11.23
C SER A 271 -38.46 -1.90 12.43
N GLY A 272 -38.01 -1.30 13.54
CA GLY A 272 -37.50 -2.00 14.73
C GLY A 272 -36.19 -2.79 14.51
N ALA A 273 -35.78 -3.02 13.26
CA ALA A 273 -34.57 -3.75 12.88
C ALA A 273 -33.29 -3.10 13.44
N TRP A 274 -33.29 -1.77 13.63
CA TRP A 274 -32.18 -1.04 14.22
C TRP A 274 -32.12 -1.11 15.75
N THR A 275 -33.25 -1.32 16.41
CA THR A 275 -33.32 -1.46 17.88
C THR A 275 -32.62 -2.73 18.35
N GLY A 276 -32.68 -3.80 17.55
CA GLY A 276 -31.88 -5.02 17.75
C GLY A 276 -30.37 -4.81 17.51
N LEU A 277 -30.01 -3.97 16.52
CA LEU A 277 -28.61 -3.65 16.18
C LEU A 277 -27.87 -2.83 17.23
N ALA A 278 -28.59 -1.98 17.98
CA ALA A 278 -28.05 -1.22 19.10
C ALA A 278 -27.81 -2.12 20.33
N SER A 279 -28.75 -3.02 20.63
CA SER A 279 -28.76 -3.84 21.84
C SER A 279 -27.90 -5.13 21.79
N ALA A 280 -27.56 -5.63 20.60
CA ALA A 280 -26.92 -6.95 20.41
C ALA A 280 -25.43 -7.07 20.83
N THR A 281 -24.85 -6.12 21.57
CA THR A 281 -23.47 -6.27 22.11
C THR A 281 -23.37 -6.44 23.63
N SER A 282 -24.48 -6.64 24.33
CA SER A 282 -24.48 -6.91 25.77
C SER A 282 -24.24 -8.39 26.14
N SER A 283 -24.10 -9.33 25.19
CA SER A 283 -23.97 -10.78 25.48
C SER A 283 -22.58 -11.40 25.28
N THR A 284 -21.51 -10.63 25.13
CA THR A 284 -20.17 -11.19 25.30
C THR A 284 -19.84 -11.26 26.79
N ARG A 285 -20.18 -12.39 27.41
CA ARG A 285 -19.45 -12.89 28.59
C ARG A 285 -17.96 -12.74 28.29
N PRO A 286 -17.15 -12.08 29.14
CA PRO A 286 -15.71 -12.12 28.96
C PRO A 286 -15.27 -13.59 28.95
N PRO A 287 -14.34 -14.00 28.06
CA PRO A 287 -13.79 -15.35 28.13
C PRO A 287 -13.25 -15.57 29.56
N PRO A 288 -13.42 -16.76 30.15
CA PRO A 288 -12.92 -17.03 31.49
C PRO A 288 -11.43 -16.69 31.53
N VAL A 289 -11.07 -15.75 32.40
CA VAL A 289 -9.69 -15.39 32.67
C VAL A 289 -9.02 -16.65 33.22
N SER A 290 -8.19 -17.28 32.41
CA SER A 290 -7.38 -18.41 32.82
C SER A 290 -6.50 -17.95 34.00
N PRO A 291 -6.45 -18.68 35.14
CA PRO A 291 -5.80 -18.21 36.38
C PRO A 291 -4.26 -18.10 36.32
N ALA A 292 -3.65 -18.12 35.14
CA ALA A 292 -2.21 -18.24 34.96
C ALA A 292 -1.42 -16.92 34.91
N SER A 293 -2.01 -15.75 35.20
CA SER A 293 -1.28 -14.45 35.14
C SER A 293 -1.30 -13.63 36.44
N ARG A 294 -1.59 -14.25 37.60
CA ARG A 294 -1.27 -13.63 38.89
C ARG A 294 0.23 -13.73 39.15
N GLY A 295 0.98 -12.69 38.78
CA GLY A 295 2.34 -12.53 39.27
C GLY A 295 3.26 -11.73 38.35
N MET A 296 2.99 -10.43 38.16
CA MET A 296 4.08 -9.52 37.82
C MET A 296 3.91 -8.22 38.61
N PRO A 297 4.84 -7.91 39.55
CA PRO A 297 4.79 -6.66 40.29
C PRO A 297 5.15 -5.49 39.38
N THR A 298 4.28 -4.48 39.37
CA THR A 298 4.49 -3.20 38.70
C THR A 298 5.65 -2.44 39.36
N ARG A 299 6.85 -2.52 38.77
CA ARG A 299 7.93 -1.59 39.08
C ARG A 299 7.55 -0.20 38.55
N ARG A 300 7.23 0.72 39.46
CA ARG A 300 7.14 2.16 39.17
C ARG A 300 8.49 2.67 38.67
N PRO A 301 8.56 3.47 37.59
CA PRO A 301 9.77 4.18 37.23
C PRO A 301 10.04 5.32 38.23
N PRO A 302 11.30 5.65 38.52
CA PRO A 302 11.64 6.73 39.45
C PRO A 302 11.34 8.09 38.82
N ALA A 303 10.79 9.00 39.64
CA ALA A 303 10.55 10.39 39.29
C ALA A 303 11.88 11.10 38.99
N SER A 304 12.08 11.52 37.74
CA SER A 304 13.17 12.41 37.37
C SER A 304 12.87 13.83 37.86
N ARG A 305 13.69 14.29 38.81
CA ARG A 305 13.75 15.68 39.26
C ARG A 305 14.32 16.54 38.12
N TRP A 306 13.54 17.51 37.65
CA TRP A 306 14.05 18.61 36.82
C TRP A 306 14.76 19.63 37.72
N PRO A 307 15.99 20.09 37.38
CA PRO A 307 16.65 21.15 38.13
C PRO A 307 16.05 22.51 37.74
N SER A 308 15.62 23.25 38.76
CA SER A 308 15.32 24.68 38.67
C SER A 308 16.60 25.47 38.39
N ALA A 309 16.72 26.07 37.21
CA ALA A 309 17.72 27.10 36.97
C ALA A 309 17.20 28.44 37.53
N ARG A 310 17.94 28.99 38.49
CA ARG A 310 17.87 30.39 38.92
C ARG A 310 18.97 31.17 38.20
N ARG A 311 18.64 32.44 37.95
CA ARG A 311 19.43 33.58 37.46
C ARG A 311 19.52 33.71 35.94
#